data_AF-A0A090ILY5-F1
#
_entry.id   AF-A0A090ILY5-F1
#
_cell.length_a   1.000
_cell.length_b   1.000
_cell.length_c   1.000
_cell.angle_alpha   90.00
_cell.angle_beta   90.00
_cell.angle_gamma   90.00
#
_symmetry.space_group_name_H-M   'P 1'
#
loop_
_entity.id
_entity.type
_entity.pdbx_description
1 polymer ?
#
loop_
_entity_poly.entity_id
_entity_poly.type
_entity_poly.pdbx_seq_one_letter_code
_entity_poly.pdbx_strand_id
1 'polypeptide(L)'
;MSLLNGPLDNHQSYLNHIALENCFDYFGLVERQKKQTTIMLAEKYHRLRLFLNAIESLNTVLEYFFHEQKKSQGWNDHQIINILEIIRKKHPVLYQANHLLNVYKRGEHYGMKESVAVDLQATVVSISSIKQKMEIDFNSTKDERIISEAFDFWFEYNQNPDVSILLP
;
A
#
# COMPACT_ATOMS: atom_id res chain seq x y z
N MET A 1 -4.22 -7.62 -34.29
CA MET A 1 -3.21 -8.08 -33.32
C MET A 1 -3.36 -7.20 -32.09
N SER A 2 -3.87 -7.72 -30.97
CA SER A 2 -3.81 -6.94 -29.73
C SER A 2 -2.35 -6.89 -29.33
N LEU A 3 -1.79 -5.69 -29.18
CA LEU A 3 -0.52 -5.56 -28.49
C LEU A 3 -0.72 -6.21 -27.12
N LEU A 4 0.16 -7.16 -26.76
CA LEU A 4 0.28 -7.61 -25.39
C LEU A 4 0.80 -6.40 -24.62
N ASN A 5 -0.12 -5.62 -24.08
CA ASN A 5 0.20 -4.46 -23.27
C ASN A 5 0.88 -4.99 -22.00
N GLY A 6 2.09 -4.53 -21.76
CA GLY A 6 2.86 -4.96 -20.59
C GLY A 6 2.22 -4.49 -19.28
N PRO A 7 2.69 -5.00 -18.14
CA PRO A 7 2.12 -4.65 -16.83
C PRO A 7 2.26 -3.17 -16.45
N LEU A 8 3.01 -2.38 -17.22
CA LEU A 8 3.22 -0.94 -17.02
C LEU A 8 2.56 -0.08 -18.10
N ASP A 9 1.69 -0.65 -18.93
CA ASP A 9 1.05 0.08 -20.04
C ASP A 9 -0.05 1.02 -19.56
N ASN A 10 -0.89 0.55 -18.63
CA ASN A 10 -2.01 1.29 -18.08
C ASN A 10 -2.34 0.80 -16.66
N HIS A 11 -3.20 1.52 -15.95
CA HIS A 11 -3.55 1.36 -14.55
C HIS A 11 -4.28 0.05 -14.33
N GLN A 12 -5.10 -0.42 -15.27
CA GLN A 12 -5.71 -1.75 -15.21
C GLN A 12 -4.64 -2.84 -15.31
N SER A 13 -3.69 -2.68 -16.23
CA SER A 13 -2.59 -3.66 -16.41
C SER A 13 -1.69 -3.70 -15.17
N TYR A 14 -1.36 -2.53 -14.61
CA TYR A 14 -0.59 -2.42 -13.37
C TYR A 14 -1.35 -2.98 -12.17
N LEU A 15 -2.65 -2.66 -12.06
CA LEU A 15 -3.52 -3.19 -11.01
C LEU A 15 -3.57 -4.72 -11.07
N ASN A 16 -3.88 -5.28 -12.23
CA ASN A 16 -4.10 -6.71 -12.40
C ASN A 16 -2.81 -7.53 -12.26
N HIS A 17 -1.70 -7.05 -12.81
CA HIS A 17 -0.46 -7.84 -12.90
C HIS A 17 0.60 -7.49 -11.85
N ILE A 18 0.43 -6.41 -11.09
CA ILE A 18 1.38 -6.01 -10.04
C ILE A 18 0.66 -5.80 -8.71
N ALA A 19 -0.32 -4.89 -8.64
CA ALA A 19 -0.87 -4.49 -7.35
C ALA A 19 -1.67 -5.61 -6.67
N LEU A 20 -2.56 -6.29 -7.41
CA LEU A 20 -3.32 -7.43 -6.88
C LEU A 20 -2.41 -8.64 -6.60
N GLU A 21 -1.43 -8.92 -7.45
CA GLU A 21 -0.45 -9.99 -7.23
C GLU A 21 0.36 -9.79 -5.94
N ASN A 22 0.85 -8.56 -5.69
CA ASN A 22 1.51 -8.24 -4.42
C ASN A 22 0.60 -8.46 -3.20
N CYS A 23 -0.70 -8.18 -3.34
CA CYS A 23 -1.69 -8.44 -2.29
C CYS A 23 -1.90 -9.94 -2.09
N PHE A 24 -2.01 -10.73 -3.16
CA PHE A 24 -2.14 -12.19 -3.06
C PHE A 24 -0.92 -12.83 -2.40
N ASP A 25 0.29 -12.39 -2.74
CA ASP A 25 1.52 -12.83 -2.07
C ASP A 25 1.49 -12.53 -0.57
N TYR A 26 1.05 -11.31 -0.20
CA TYR A 26 0.91 -10.90 1.19
C TYR A 26 -0.12 -11.75 1.93
N PHE A 27 -1.38 -11.81 1.45
CA PHE A 27 -2.45 -12.57 2.10
C PHE A 27 -2.14 -14.07 2.16
N GLY A 28 -1.52 -14.62 1.10
CA GLY A 28 -1.06 -16.01 1.09
C GLY A 28 0.00 -16.31 2.14
N LEU A 29 0.88 -15.35 2.47
CA LEU A 29 1.79 -15.49 3.61
C LEU A 29 1.03 -15.40 4.94
N VAL A 30 0.12 -14.43 5.10
CA VAL A 30 -0.69 -14.27 6.32
C VAL A 30 -1.46 -15.54 6.65
N GLU A 31 -2.14 -16.14 5.66
CA GLU A 31 -2.90 -17.38 5.84
C GLU A 31 -2.02 -18.58 6.23
N ARG A 32 -0.78 -18.66 5.70
CA ARG A 32 0.18 -19.69 6.10
C ARG A 32 0.64 -19.50 7.54
N GLN A 33 0.88 -18.26 7.95
CA GLN A 33 1.36 -17.94 9.29
C GLN A 33 0.28 -18.10 10.38
N LYS A 34 -1.01 -17.95 10.06
CA LYS A 34 -2.12 -18.27 10.98
C LYS A 34 -2.09 -19.71 11.50
N LYS A 35 -1.48 -20.64 10.76
CA LYS A 35 -1.38 -22.07 11.11
C LYS A 35 -0.11 -22.42 11.88
N GLN A 36 0.78 -21.45 12.10
CA GLN A 36 2.04 -21.65 12.81
C GLN A 36 1.90 -21.28 14.28
N THR A 37 2.47 -22.08 15.17
CA THR A 37 2.49 -21.78 16.62
C THR A 37 3.54 -20.75 16.99
N THR A 38 4.59 -20.60 16.18
CA THR A 38 5.69 -19.66 16.38
C THR A 38 6.15 -19.14 15.03
N ILE A 39 6.29 -17.82 14.90
CA ILE A 39 6.78 -17.15 13.69
C ILE A 39 8.19 -16.63 13.96
N MET A 40 9.15 -16.99 13.12
CA MET A 40 10.54 -16.53 13.26
C MET A 40 10.66 -15.04 12.92
N LEU A 41 11.65 -14.35 13.52
CA LEU A 41 11.88 -12.92 13.25
C LEU A 41 12.08 -12.61 11.75
N ALA A 42 12.80 -13.48 11.03
CA ALA A 42 12.98 -13.35 9.58
C ALA A 42 11.65 -13.41 8.81
N GLU A 43 10.71 -14.25 9.24
CA GLU A 43 9.38 -14.36 8.64
C GLU A 43 8.52 -13.14 8.93
N LYS A 44 8.68 -12.51 10.10
CA LYS A 44 8.02 -11.23 10.43
C LYS A 44 8.51 -10.10 9.51
N TYR A 45 9.83 -10.00 9.29
CA TYR A 45 10.39 -9.03 8.34
C TYR A 45 9.92 -9.28 6.90
N HIS A 46 9.87 -10.55 6.49
CA HIS A 46 9.35 -10.91 5.18
C HIS A 46 7.89 -10.48 5.02
N ARG A 47 7.05 -10.72 6.04
CA ARG A 47 5.65 -10.27 6.06
C ARG A 47 5.54 -8.76 5.94
N LEU A 48 6.32 -8.01 6.70
CA LEU A 48 6.34 -6.55 6.61
C LEU A 48 6.74 -6.08 5.20
N ARG A 49 7.74 -6.70 4.57
CA ARG A 49 8.14 -6.36 3.19
C ARG A 49 6.99 -6.58 2.20
N LEU A 50 6.30 -7.72 2.28
CA LEU A 50 5.16 -8.00 1.41
C LEU A 50 4.01 -7.03 1.67
N PHE A 51 3.73 -6.71 2.93
CA PHE A 51 2.73 -5.71 3.30
C PHE A 51 3.03 -4.34 2.67
N LEU A 52 4.27 -3.85 2.82
CA LEU A 52 4.69 -2.56 2.26
C LEU A 52 4.61 -2.54 0.74
N ASN A 53 5.07 -3.60 0.07
CA ASN A 53 4.97 -3.74 -1.38
C ASN A 53 3.50 -3.70 -1.85
N ALA A 54 2.62 -4.44 -1.16
CA ALA A 54 1.21 -4.50 -1.49
C ALA A 54 0.55 -3.12 -1.33
N ILE A 55 0.66 -2.47 -0.17
CA ILE A 55 0.03 -1.16 0.05
C ILE A 55 0.64 -0.05 -0.80
N GLU A 56 1.94 -0.09 -1.10
CA GLU A 56 2.58 0.84 -2.03
C GLU A 56 2.01 0.67 -3.45
N SER A 57 1.99 -0.55 -3.97
CA SER A 57 1.47 -0.81 -5.31
C SER A 57 0.00 -0.45 -5.46
N LEU A 58 -0.87 -0.72 -4.47
CA LEU A 58 -2.27 -0.26 -4.50
C LEU A 58 -2.39 1.28 -4.59
N ASN A 59 -1.47 2.02 -3.97
CA ASN A 59 -1.45 3.48 -4.07
C ASN A 59 -0.93 3.97 -5.43
N THR A 60 0.02 3.25 -6.03
CA THR A 60 0.60 3.57 -7.34
C THR A 60 -0.40 3.42 -8.49
N VAL A 61 -1.45 2.60 -8.36
CA VAL A 61 -2.52 2.48 -9.38
C VAL A 61 -3.09 3.86 -9.75
N LEU A 62 -3.26 4.75 -8.77
CA LEU A 62 -3.78 6.10 -9.01
C LEU A 62 -2.84 6.99 -9.83
N GLU A 63 -1.52 6.79 -9.73
CA GLU A 63 -0.55 7.54 -10.55
C GLU A 63 -0.64 7.15 -12.03
N TYR A 64 -0.80 5.84 -12.31
CA TYR A 64 -1.07 5.37 -13.67
C TYR A 64 -2.38 5.94 -14.21
N PHE A 65 -3.44 5.88 -13.40
CA PHE A 65 -4.74 6.45 -13.75
C PHE A 65 -4.63 7.93 -14.10
N PHE A 66 -3.92 8.71 -13.27
CA PHE A 66 -3.67 10.13 -13.53
C PHE A 66 -2.98 10.34 -14.87
N HIS A 67 -1.92 9.58 -15.16
CA HIS A 67 -1.17 9.74 -16.40
C HIS A 67 -1.94 9.36 -17.67
N GLU A 68 -2.87 8.41 -17.58
CA GLU A 68 -3.78 8.08 -18.67
C GLU A 68 -4.83 9.17 -18.89
N GLN A 69 -5.43 9.68 -17.81
CA GLN A 69 -6.53 10.63 -17.91
C GLN A 69 -6.07 12.08 -18.05
N LYS A 70 -4.80 12.41 -17.78
CA LYS A 70 -4.34 13.80 -17.74
C LYS A 70 -4.65 14.58 -19.01
N LYS A 71 -4.47 13.96 -20.19
CA LYS A 71 -4.74 14.63 -21.47
C LYS A 71 -6.23 14.86 -21.70
N SER A 72 -7.07 13.86 -21.45
CA SER A 72 -8.53 13.95 -21.68
C SER A 72 -9.20 14.90 -20.69
N GLN A 73 -8.67 14.99 -19.47
CA GLN A 73 -9.18 15.86 -18.41
C GLN A 73 -8.55 17.25 -18.38
N GLY A 74 -7.57 17.53 -19.25
CA GLY A 74 -6.84 18.81 -19.26
C GLY A 74 -5.95 19.03 -18.03
N TRP A 75 -5.54 17.97 -17.35
CA TRP A 75 -4.62 18.03 -16.21
C TRP A 75 -3.16 18.14 -16.66
N ASN A 76 -2.32 18.67 -15.78
CA ASN A 76 -0.87 18.73 -15.96
C ASN A 76 -0.13 18.11 -14.76
N ASP A 77 1.15 17.79 -14.95
CA ASP A 77 1.95 17.04 -13.96
C ASP A 77 2.10 17.78 -12.62
N HIS A 78 1.95 19.12 -12.57
CA HIS A 78 1.96 19.87 -11.31
C HIS A 78 0.68 19.67 -10.47
N GLN A 79 -0.39 19.15 -11.07
CA GLN A 79 -1.66 18.91 -10.41
C GLN A 79 -1.78 17.49 -9.83
N ILE A 80 -0.82 16.60 -10.10
CA ILE A 80 -0.89 15.17 -9.72
C ILE A 80 -1.25 15.01 -8.24
N ILE A 81 -0.50 15.63 -7.33
CA ILE A 81 -0.71 15.51 -5.89
C ILE A 81 -2.13 15.92 -5.49
N ASN A 82 -2.60 17.05 -6.02
CA ASN A 82 -3.94 17.59 -5.70
C ASN A 82 -5.04 16.68 -6.24
N ILE A 83 -4.90 16.17 -7.46
CA ILE A 83 -5.90 15.30 -8.08
C ILE A 83 -5.97 13.96 -7.34
N LEU A 84 -4.82 13.34 -7.07
CA LEU A 84 -4.80 12.09 -6.31
C LEU A 84 -5.39 12.26 -4.91
N GLU A 85 -5.15 13.41 -4.27
CA GLU A 85 -5.75 13.73 -2.97
C GLU A 85 -7.27 13.88 -3.03
N ILE A 86 -7.82 14.48 -4.08
CA ILE A 86 -9.28 14.57 -4.28
C ILE A 86 -9.88 13.18 -4.45
N ILE A 87 -9.28 12.34 -5.30
CA ILE A 87 -9.74 10.97 -5.53
C ILE A 87 -9.70 10.16 -4.23
N ARG A 88 -8.61 10.27 -3.46
CA ARG A 88 -8.49 9.60 -2.15
C ARG A 88 -9.56 10.08 -1.17
N LYS A 89 -9.84 11.37 -1.09
CA LYS A 89 -10.88 11.91 -0.18
C LYS A 89 -12.29 11.45 -0.56
N LYS A 90 -12.56 11.21 -1.85
CA LYS A 90 -13.81 10.62 -2.33
C LYS A 90 -14.01 9.19 -1.83
N HIS A 91 -12.90 8.45 -1.64
CA HIS A 91 -12.89 7.03 -1.26
C HIS A 91 -12.16 6.82 0.06
N PRO A 92 -12.86 6.77 1.22
CA PRO A 92 -12.25 6.72 2.54
C PRO A 92 -11.17 5.63 2.70
N VAL A 93 -11.36 4.48 2.06
CA VAL A 93 -10.41 3.37 2.07
C VAL A 93 -9.07 3.72 1.39
N LEU A 94 -9.11 4.42 0.25
CA LEU A 94 -7.91 4.87 -0.46
C LEU A 94 -7.17 5.95 0.33
N TYR A 95 -7.91 6.84 0.99
CA TYR A 95 -7.33 7.83 1.90
C TYR A 95 -6.60 7.15 3.06
N GLN A 96 -7.24 6.16 3.70
CA GLN A 96 -6.64 5.42 4.82
C GLN A 96 -5.42 4.62 4.39
N ALA A 97 -5.46 3.95 3.24
CA ALA A 97 -4.33 3.21 2.70
C ALA A 97 -3.14 4.15 2.39
N ASN A 98 -3.40 5.31 1.77
CA ASN A 98 -2.37 6.31 1.52
C ASN A 98 -1.80 6.88 2.82
N HIS A 99 -2.64 7.17 3.81
CA HIS A 99 -2.20 7.64 5.12
C HIS A 99 -1.30 6.60 5.79
N LEU A 100 -1.71 5.33 5.79
CA LEU A 100 -0.94 4.23 6.36
C LEU A 100 0.43 4.07 5.67
N LEU A 101 0.45 4.07 4.34
CA LEU A 101 1.71 4.05 3.57
C LEU A 101 2.61 5.23 3.95
N ASN A 102 2.07 6.43 4.08
CA ASN A 102 2.85 7.61 4.48
C ASN A 102 3.39 7.51 5.90
N VAL A 103 2.66 6.90 6.84
CA VAL A 103 3.17 6.62 8.20
C VAL A 103 4.41 5.72 8.12
N TYR A 104 4.36 4.67 7.30
CA TYR A 104 5.51 3.78 7.08
C TYR A 104 6.67 4.43 6.28
N LYS A 105 6.37 5.32 5.32
CA LYS A 105 7.38 6.05 4.53
C LYS A 105 8.07 7.17 5.30
N ARG A 106 7.34 7.89 6.16
CA ARG A 106 7.82 9.13 6.78
C ARG A 106 8.58 8.96 8.09
N GLY A 107 8.32 7.93 8.89
CA GLY A 107 8.98 7.79 10.19
C GLY A 107 8.97 9.08 11.04
N GLU A 108 7.93 9.91 10.92
CA GLU A 108 8.02 11.32 11.34
C GLU A 108 7.85 11.52 12.85
N HIS A 109 8.99 11.66 13.53
CA HIS A 109 9.33 12.74 14.46
C HIS A 109 8.27 13.25 15.46
N TYR A 110 8.18 12.59 16.61
CA TYR A 110 8.22 13.27 17.91
C TYR A 110 9.60 13.02 18.55
N GLY A 111 10.60 13.86 18.21
CA GLY A 111 11.82 13.98 19.02
C GLY A 111 13.11 13.25 18.60
N MET A 112 13.22 12.68 17.40
CA MET A 112 14.51 12.11 16.95
C MET A 112 15.25 13.05 15.99
N LYS A 113 16.38 13.60 16.42
CA LYS A 113 17.38 14.21 15.52
C LYS A 113 18.17 13.07 14.86
N GLU A 114 18.34 13.14 13.55
CA GLU A 114 19.39 12.46 12.76
C GLU A 114 19.71 11.01 13.15
N SER A 115 18.93 10.04 12.66
CA SER A 115 19.43 8.67 12.49
C SER A 115 18.80 7.95 11.29
N VAL A 116 19.56 8.04 10.21
CA VAL A 116 19.48 7.29 8.95
C VAL A 116 19.13 5.81 9.17
N ALA A 117 18.07 5.32 8.52
CA ALA A 117 17.74 3.92 8.20
C ALA A 117 17.64 2.89 9.36
N VAL A 118 18.14 3.20 10.55
CA VAL A 118 18.09 2.34 11.75
C VAL A 118 16.73 2.49 12.46
N ASP A 119 16.08 3.65 12.33
CA ASP A 119 14.80 3.96 13.01
C ASP A 119 13.52 3.56 12.25
N LEU A 120 13.62 3.06 11.01
CA LEU A 120 12.50 2.41 10.31
C LEU A 120 12.02 1.13 11.02
N GLN A 121 12.74 0.69 12.05
CA GLN A 121 12.36 -0.39 12.97
C GLN A 121 11.44 0.06 14.13
N ALA A 122 11.12 1.35 14.28
CA ALA A 122 10.49 1.88 15.48
C ALA A 122 8.97 2.19 15.40
N THR A 123 8.33 2.18 14.22
CA THR A 123 6.99 2.76 14.07
C THR A 123 5.91 1.76 13.68
N VAL A 124 5.76 0.69 14.48
CA VAL A 124 4.50 0.19 15.07
C VAL A 124 4.92 -0.66 16.29
N VAL A 125 5.53 -0.02 17.30
CA VAL A 125 6.05 -0.71 18.49
C VAL A 125 5.46 -0.03 19.71
N SER A 126 4.65 -0.75 20.49
CA SER A 126 4.33 -0.35 21.86
C SER A 126 5.62 -0.50 22.70
N ILE A 127 6.35 0.60 22.88
CA ILE A 127 7.62 0.63 23.61
C ILE A 127 7.34 0.63 25.11
N SER A 128 7.40 -0.54 25.76
CA SER A 128 7.70 -0.62 27.19
C SER A 128 9.19 -0.89 27.36
N SER A 129 9.94 0.15 27.69
CA SER A 129 11.38 0.09 27.92
C SER A 129 11.70 -0.80 29.14
N ILE A 130 12.15 -2.04 28.92
CA ILE A 130 13.13 -2.76 29.74
C ILE A 130 13.95 -3.70 28.81
N LYS A 131 15.25 -3.40 28.67
CA LYS A 131 16.38 -4.29 28.27
C LYS A 131 16.21 -5.23 27.04
N GLN A 132 16.87 -4.81 25.95
CA GLN A 132 17.58 -5.66 24.94
C GLN A 132 16.90 -6.96 24.48
N LYS A 133 15.71 -6.84 23.89
CA LYS A 133 15.20 -7.80 22.90
C LYS A 133 14.26 -7.05 21.97
N MET A 134 14.68 -6.80 20.73
CA MET A 134 13.80 -6.23 19.70
C MET A 134 12.86 -7.34 19.23
N GLU A 135 11.65 -7.37 19.77
CA GLU A 135 10.53 -8.12 19.22
C GLU A 135 9.72 -7.18 18.33
N ILE A 136 9.81 -7.39 17.01
CA ILE A 136 8.89 -6.75 16.08
C ILE A 136 7.58 -7.49 16.18
N ASP A 137 6.53 -6.77 16.58
CA ASP A 137 5.18 -7.29 16.67
C ASP A 137 4.32 -6.72 15.53
N PHE A 138 4.61 -7.16 14.30
CA PHE A 138 3.73 -6.92 13.16
C PHE A 138 2.52 -7.87 13.25
N ASN A 139 1.60 -7.49 14.13
CA ASN A 139 0.32 -8.16 14.42
C ASN A 139 -0.82 -7.12 14.53
N SER A 140 -0.71 -5.99 13.84
CA SER A 140 -1.76 -4.96 13.86
C SER A 140 -2.94 -5.42 13.00
N THR A 141 -3.95 -6.04 13.63
CA THR A 141 -5.24 -6.36 13.00
C THR A 141 -5.84 -5.16 12.28
N LYS A 142 -5.53 -3.93 12.73
CA LYS A 142 -6.01 -2.69 12.13
C LYS A 142 -5.36 -2.39 10.77
N ASP A 143 -4.04 -2.55 10.67
CA ASP A 143 -3.29 -2.29 9.44
C ASP A 143 -3.65 -3.33 8.38
N GLU A 144 -3.82 -4.59 8.81
CA GLU A 144 -4.32 -5.69 7.99
C GLU A 144 -5.72 -5.43 7.45
N ARG A 145 -6.59 -4.82 8.26
CA ARG A 145 -7.93 -4.46 7.82
C ARG A 145 -7.89 -3.38 6.74
N ILE A 146 -7.06 -2.35 6.90
CA ILE A 146 -6.94 -1.26 5.91
C ILE A 146 -6.47 -1.80 4.55
N ILE A 147 -5.47 -2.70 4.54
CA ILE A 147 -5.01 -3.28 3.28
C ILE A 147 -6.04 -4.25 2.68
N SER A 148 -6.79 -4.99 3.50
CA SER A 148 -7.89 -5.84 3.03
C SER A 148 -8.99 -5.01 2.37
N GLU A 149 -9.45 -3.94 3.03
CA GLU A 149 -10.49 -3.06 2.49
C GLU A 149 -10.01 -2.39 1.19
N ALA A 150 -8.73 -1.97 1.12
CA ALA A 150 -8.16 -1.39 -0.08
C ALA A 150 -8.04 -2.41 -1.22
N PHE A 151 -7.67 -3.66 -0.90
CA PHE A 151 -7.69 -4.77 -1.85
C PHE A 151 -9.09 -5.00 -2.39
N ASP A 152 -10.11 -5.07 -1.54
CA ASP A 152 -11.49 -5.32 -1.95
C ASP A 152 -11.98 -4.23 -2.92
N PHE A 153 -11.73 -2.95 -2.59
CA PHE A 153 -12.05 -1.83 -3.48
C PHE A 153 -11.41 -2.00 -4.87
N TRP A 154 -10.11 -2.31 -4.90
CA TRP A 154 -9.36 -2.43 -6.15
C TRP A 154 -9.71 -3.70 -6.92
N PHE A 155 -10.02 -4.79 -6.23
CA PHE A 155 -10.46 -6.04 -6.82
C PHE A 155 -11.83 -5.87 -7.48
N GLU A 156 -12.79 -5.25 -6.79
CA GLU A 156 -14.10 -4.92 -7.35
C GLU A 156 -14.00 -4.00 -8.58
N TYR A 157 -13.16 -2.96 -8.50
CA TYR A 157 -12.86 -2.10 -9.64
C TYR A 157 -12.26 -2.88 -10.82
N ASN A 158 -11.34 -3.82 -10.57
CA ASN A 158 -10.74 -4.64 -11.62
C ASN A 158 -11.74 -5.57 -12.31
N GLN A 159 -12.75 -6.07 -11.58
CA GLN A 159 -13.80 -6.93 -12.15
C GLN A 159 -14.77 -6.14 -13.05
N ASN A 160 -15.11 -4.90 -12.67
CA ASN A 160 -16.00 -4.03 -13.44
C ASN A 160 -15.41 -2.62 -13.55
N PRO A 161 -14.47 -2.39 -14.47
CA PRO A 161 -13.75 -1.12 -14.50
C PRO A 161 -14.64 0.04 -14.95
N ASP A 162 -14.92 0.95 -14.03
CA ASP A 162 -15.60 2.22 -14.29
C ASP A 162 -14.73 3.40 -13.85
N VAL A 163 -14.08 4.02 -14.85
CA VAL A 163 -13.20 5.18 -14.70
C VAL A 163 -13.89 6.34 -13.96
N SER A 164 -15.22 6.48 -14.08
CA SER A 164 -15.97 7.57 -13.45
C SER A 164 -15.94 7.52 -11.92
N ILE A 165 -15.76 6.33 -11.34
CA ILE A 165 -15.59 6.14 -9.90
C ILE A 165 -14.34 6.87 -9.43
N LEU A 166 -13.26 6.82 -10.22
CA LEU A 166 -11.96 7.41 -9.91
C LEU A 166 -11.79 8.85 -10.40
N LEU A 167 -12.75 9.42 -11.13
CA LEU A 167 -12.70 10.83 -11.48
C LEU A 167 -12.96 11.71 -10.22
N PRO A 168 -12.23 12.82 -10.05
CA PRO A 168 -12.41 13.80 -8.97
C PRO A 168 -13.84 14.31 -8.79
#